data_AF-A0A7C7VFQ8-F1
#
_entry.id   AF-A0A7C7VFQ8-F1
#
_cell.length_a   1.000
_cell.length_b   1.000
_cell.length_c   1.000
_cell.angle_alpha   90.00
_cell.angle_beta   90.00
_cell.angle_gamma   90.00
#
_symmetry.space_group_name_H-M   'P 1'
#
loop_
_entity.id
_entity.type
_entity.pdbx_description
1 polymer ?
#
loop_
_entity_poly.entity_id
_entity_poly.type
_entity_poly.pdbx_seq_one_letter_code
_entity_poly.pdbx_strand_id
1 'polypeptide(L)'
;MIDNGSSHRGKASIRRFRKMWPKIVPVHLSVYASWLNQIEIYFSIIQRKVLTPNDLSSLDEVESILLQFQERYEEIAKPFEWKFTREDLSRLLEKIPSQLEPLSLAA
;
A
#
# COMPACT_ATOMS: atom_id res chain seq x y z
N MET A 1 7.20 -0.32 -2.16
CA MET A 1 6.43 -1.57 -1.94
C MET A 1 5.11 -1.43 -2.67
N ILE A 2 4.59 -2.49 -3.27
CA ILE A 2 3.34 -2.48 -4.06
C ILE A 2 2.52 -3.74 -3.76
N ASP A 3 1.21 -3.65 -3.97
CA ASP A 3 0.31 -4.78 -3.87
C ASP A 3 0.39 -5.72 -5.11
N ASN A 4 -0.45 -6.74 -5.14
CA ASN A 4 -0.55 -7.69 -6.25
C ASN A 4 -1.79 -7.45 -7.15
N GLY A 5 -2.29 -6.20 -7.17
CA GLY A 5 -3.33 -5.78 -8.11
C GLY A 5 -2.93 -6.10 -9.55
N SER A 6 -3.91 -6.26 -10.43
CA SER A 6 -3.68 -6.67 -11.84
C SER A 6 -2.62 -5.80 -12.54
N SER A 7 -2.65 -4.49 -12.30
CA SER A 7 -1.67 -3.53 -12.81
C SER A 7 -0.26 -3.78 -12.26
N HIS A 8 -0.13 -4.22 -11.03
CA HIS A 8 1.16 -4.40 -10.35
C HIS A 8 1.72 -5.81 -10.50
N ARG A 9 0.95 -6.78 -10.99
CA ARG A 9 1.33 -8.18 -11.02
C ARG A 9 2.47 -8.50 -12.00
N GLY A 10 3.36 -9.36 -11.55
CA GLY A 10 4.21 -10.16 -12.42
C GLY A 10 5.35 -9.43 -13.12
N LYS A 11 6.02 -10.17 -14.02
CA LYS A 11 7.19 -9.67 -14.76
C LYS A 11 6.86 -8.45 -15.62
N ALA A 12 5.62 -8.35 -16.10
CA ALA A 12 5.17 -7.23 -16.91
C ALA A 12 5.25 -5.90 -16.15
N SER A 13 4.77 -5.88 -14.90
CA SER A 13 4.87 -4.71 -14.02
C SER A 13 6.31 -4.31 -13.75
N ILE A 14 7.16 -5.28 -13.39
CA ILE A 14 8.59 -5.05 -13.13
C ILE A 14 9.28 -4.42 -14.35
N ARG A 15 9.03 -4.95 -15.55
CA ARG A 15 9.59 -4.40 -16.80
C ARG A 15 9.14 -2.97 -17.06
N ARG A 16 7.86 -2.65 -16.84
CA ARG A 16 7.36 -1.26 -17.01
C ARG A 16 8.03 -0.29 -16.05
N PHE A 17 8.10 -0.63 -14.76
CA PHE A 17 8.75 0.22 -13.75
C PHE A 17 10.22 0.46 -14.08
N ARG A 18 10.99 -0.58 -14.38
CA ARG A 18 12.42 -0.44 -14.71
C ARG A 18 12.66 0.32 -16.00
N LYS A 19 11.78 0.18 -16.99
CA LYS A 19 11.87 0.92 -18.26
C LYS A 19 11.65 2.42 -18.05
N MET A 20 10.66 2.79 -17.24
CA MET A 20 10.30 4.19 -17.01
C MET A 20 11.20 4.86 -15.98
N TRP A 21 11.61 4.12 -14.95
CA TRP A 21 12.45 4.62 -13.87
C TRP A 21 13.56 3.60 -13.51
N PRO A 22 14.74 3.70 -14.15
CA PRO A 22 15.81 2.71 -13.99
C PRO A 22 16.31 2.49 -12.55
N LYS A 23 16.12 3.48 -11.67
CA LYS A 23 16.52 3.41 -10.25
C LYS A 23 15.46 2.79 -9.32
N ILE A 24 14.23 2.57 -9.80
CA ILE A 24 13.14 2.02 -8.98
C ILE A 24 13.16 0.49 -9.02
N VAL A 25 13.19 -0.12 -7.83
CA VAL A 25 12.99 -1.56 -7.66
C VAL A 25 11.62 -1.80 -7.03
N PRO A 26 10.63 -2.31 -7.78
CA PRO A 26 9.35 -2.67 -7.19
C PRO A 26 9.52 -3.87 -6.26
N VAL A 27 8.98 -3.76 -5.05
CA VAL A 27 8.94 -4.81 -4.03
C VAL A 27 7.48 -5.18 -3.81
N HIS A 28 7.08 -6.37 -4.26
CA HIS A 28 5.72 -6.88 -4.08
C HIS A 28 5.53 -7.42 -2.67
N LEU A 29 4.43 -7.03 -2.04
CA LEU A 29 3.99 -7.63 -0.79
C LEU A 29 3.49 -9.06 -1.02
N SER A 30 3.51 -9.89 0.03
CA SER A 30 2.83 -11.19 -0.03
C SER A 30 1.33 -11.01 -0.27
N VAL A 31 0.69 -12.02 -0.86
CA VAL A 31 -0.78 -12.06 -0.96
C VAL A 31 -1.37 -12.03 0.46
N TYR A 32 -2.43 -11.26 0.66
CA TYR A 32 -3.08 -11.00 1.96
C TYR A 32 -2.25 -10.20 2.99
N ALA A 33 -1.14 -9.58 2.58
CA ALA A 33 -0.34 -8.69 3.43
C ALA A 33 -0.68 -7.19 3.24
N SER A 34 -1.95 -6.86 2.96
CA SER A 34 -2.39 -5.45 2.79
C SER A 34 -2.16 -4.61 4.05
N TRP A 35 -2.18 -5.23 5.23
CA TRP A 35 -1.86 -4.56 6.51
C TRP A 35 -0.43 -4.01 6.58
N LEU A 36 0.48 -4.51 5.74
CA LEU A 36 1.86 -4.00 5.62
C LEU A 36 1.97 -2.84 4.60
N ASN A 37 0.89 -2.53 3.87
CA ASN A 37 0.89 -1.49 2.86
C ASN A 37 0.51 -0.14 3.48
N GLN A 38 1.49 0.77 3.62
CA GLN A 38 1.29 2.06 4.29
C GLN A 38 0.22 2.94 3.63
N ILE A 39 0.02 2.82 2.31
CA ILE A 39 -0.99 3.61 1.60
C ILE A 39 -2.41 3.30 2.12
N GLU A 40 -2.66 2.08 2.61
CA GLU A 40 -3.95 1.69 3.18
C GLU A 40 -4.25 2.46 4.48
N ILE A 41 -3.21 2.82 5.24
CA ILE A 41 -3.34 3.67 6.44
C ILE A 41 -3.80 5.07 6.02
N TYR A 42 -3.18 5.63 4.97
CA TYR A 42 -3.57 6.93 4.44
C TYR A 42 -5.02 6.92 3.93
N PHE A 43 -5.44 5.88 3.19
CA PHE A 43 -6.82 5.71 2.76
C PHE A 43 -7.80 5.60 3.93
N SER A 44 -7.44 4.90 5.01
CA SER A 44 -8.24 4.88 6.24
C SER A 44 -8.42 6.28 6.85
N ILE A 45 -7.38 7.13 6.79
CA ILE A 45 -7.46 8.50 7.29
C ILE A 45 -8.39 9.34 6.41
N ILE A 46 -8.22 9.29 5.09
CA ILE A 46 -9.10 9.97 4.13
C ILE A 46 -10.56 9.55 4.38
N GLN A 47 -10.82 8.24 4.48
CA GLN A 47 -12.16 7.72 4.71
C GLN A 47 -12.78 8.35 5.95
N ARG A 48 -12.05 8.36 7.08
CA ARG A 48 -12.56 8.87 8.37
C ARG A 48 -12.66 10.39 8.47
N LYS A 49 -11.84 11.13 7.72
CA LYS A 49 -11.73 12.59 7.84
C LYS A 49 -12.51 13.35 6.78
N VAL A 50 -12.70 12.75 5.61
CA VAL A 50 -13.20 13.44 4.42
C VAL A 50 -14.42 12.73 3.85
N LEU A 51 -14.39 11.40 3.79
CA LEU A 51 -15.44 10.61 3.10
C LEU A 51 -16.46 9.99 4.07
N THR A 52 -16.49 10.40 5.34
CA THR A 52 -17.45 9.89 6.33
C THR A 52 -18.08 11.05 7.12
N PRO A 53 -19.39 11.30 6.99
CA PRO A 53 -20.29 10.67 6.01
C PRO A 53 -19.91 11.04 4.56
N ASN A 54 -20.28 10.19 3.60
CA ASN A 54 -19.95 10.39 2.18
C ASN A 54 -21.04 11.24 1.49
N ASP A 55 -21.26 12.45 1.99
CA ASP A 55 -22.35 13.34 1.56
C ASP A 55 -21.93 14.27 0.41
N LEU A 56 -21.30 13.70 -0.62
CA LEU A 56 -20.78 14.42 -1.78
C LEU A 56 -21.75 14.26 -2.96
N SER A 57 -21.99 15.35 -3.68
CA SER A 57 -23.04 15.46 -4.70
C SER A 57 -22.56 15.15 -6.13
N SER A 58 -21.24 15.12 -6.36
CA SER A 58 -20.65 14.88 -7.67
C SER A 58 -19.22 14.34 -7.57
N LEU A 59 -18.72 13.77 -8.67
CA LEU A 59 -17.32 13.34 -8.76
C LEU A 59 -16.33 14.51 -8.69
N ASP A 60 -16.70 15.67 -9.24
CA ASP A 60 -15.89 16.90 -9.17
C ASP A 60 -15.71 17.35 -7.71
N GLU A 61 -16.75 17.18 -6.88
CA GLU A 61 -16.68 17.47 -5.44
C GLU A 61 -15.76 16.49 -4.72
N VAL A 62 -15.81 15.19 -5.08
CA VAL A 62 -14.90 14.16 -4.56
C VAL A 62 -13.45 14.49 -4.93
N GLU A 63 -13.18 14.84 -6.17
CA GLU A 63 -11.82 15.21 -6.60
C GLU A 63 -11.31 16.43 -5.84
N SER A 64 -12.11 17.50 -5.80
CA SER A 64 -11.76 18.75 -5.13
C SER A 64 -11.44 18.55 -3.64
N ILE A 65 -12.26 17.77 -2.93
CA ILE A 65 -12.07 17.57 -1.49
C ILE A 65 -10.86 16.66 -1.20
N LEU A 66 -10.59 15.67 -2.06
CA LEU A 66 -9.42 14.80 -1.90
C LEU A 66 -8.11 15.57 -2.15
N LEU A 67 -8.05 16.43 -3.17
CA LEU A 67 -6.87 17.25 -3.46
C LEU A 67 -6.60 18.27 -2.36
N GLN A 68 -7.64 18.98 -1.90
CA GLN A 68 -7.52 19.92 -0.76
C GLN A 68 -7.07 19.21 0.52
N PHE A 69 -7.60 18.00 0.78
CA PHE A 69 -7.17 17.21 1.92
C PHE A 69 -5.70 16.79 1.79
N GLN A 70 -5.25 16.38 0.61
CA GLN A 70 -3.86 16.01 0.37
C GLN A 70 -2.92 17.17 0.70
N GLU A 71 -3.16 18.35 0.11
CA GLU A 71 -2.34 19.56 0.35
C GLU A 71 -2.26 19.88 1.84
N ARG A 72 -3.41 19.90 2.53
CA ARG A 72 -3.51 20.16 3.96
C ARG A 72 -2.81 19.10 4.80
N TYR A 73 -2.95 17.83 4.45
CA TYR A 73 -2.39 16.72 5.21
C TYR A 73 -0.87 16.67 5.07
N GLU A 74 -0.32 16.95 3.89
CA GLU A 74 1.13 17.01 3.65
C GLU A 74 1.84 18.00 4.58
N GLU A 75 1.24 19.14 4.90
CA GLU A 75 1.80 20.15 5.81
C GLU A 75 1.98 19.65 7.25
N ILE A 76 1.10 18.75 7.70
CA ILE A 76 1.01 18.31 9.10
C ILE A 76 1.40 16.84 9.28
N ALA A 77 1.61 16.11 8.17
CA ALA A 77 1.87 14.70 8.17
C ALA A 77 3.15 14.40 8.94
N LYS A 78 3.07 13.40 9.82
CA LYS A 78 4.22 12.80 10.47
C LYS A 78 4.42 11.40 9.92
N PRO A 79 5.67 10.89 9.87
CA PRO A 79 5.91 9.50 9.51
C PRO A 79 5.03 8.56 10.35
N PHE A 80 4.43 7.56 9.70
CA PHE A 80 3.66 6.56 10.44
C PHE A 80 4.57 5.78 11.36
N GLU A 81 4.16 5.66 12.62
CA GLU A 81 4.87 4.84 13.60
C GLU A 81 4.67 3.37 13.27
N TRP A 82 5.74 2.72 12.84
CA TRP A 82 5.77 1.28 12.60
C TRP A 82 5.74 0.52 13.91
N LYS A 83 4.68 -0.26 14.12
CA LYS A 83 4.52 -1.14 15.29
C LYS A 83 4.98 -2.57 15.04
N PHE A 84 5.11 -2.98 13.78
CA PHE A 84 5.59 -4.29 13.39
C PHE A 84 7.07 -4.21 13.03
N THR A 85 7.92 -4.72 13.91
CA THR A 85 9.38 -4.62 13.79
C THR A 85 9.97 -5.85 13.11
N ARG A 86 11.30 -5.81 12.89
CA ARG A 86 12.05 -6.97 12.40
C ARG A 86 11.95 -8.16 13.37
N GLU A 87 11.91 -7.90 14.67
CA GLU A 87 11.78 -8.91 15.71
C GLU A 87 10.39 -9.54 15.70
N ASP A 88 9.33 -8.77 15.40
CA ASP A 88 7.99 -9.33 15.15
C ASP A 88 8.00 -10.26 13.93
N LEU A 89 8.68 -9.86 12.85
CA LEU A 89 8.82 -10.70 11.66
C LEU A 89 9.56 -12.00 11.97
N SER A 90 10.70 -11.94 12.67
CA SER A 90 11.44 -13.14 13.07
C SER A 90 10.57 -14.10 13.89
N ARG A 91 9.85 -13.59 14.89
CA ARG A 91 8.90 -14.38 15.68
C ARG A 91 7.74 -14.95 14.87
N LEU A 92 7.29 -14.24 13.84
CA LEU A 92 6.25 -14.74 12.94
C LEU A 92 6.78 -15.89 12.08
N LEU A 93 7.99 -15.76 11.54
CA LEU A 93 8.62 -16.77 10.69
C LEU A 93 8.89 -18.08 11.47
N GLU A 94 9.25 -18.01 12.75
CA GLU A 94 9.41 -19.19 13.61
C GLU A 94 8.12 -20.02 13.75
N LYS A 95 6.94 -19.39 13.60
CA LYS A 95 5.64 -20.07 13.71
C LYS A 95 5.20 -20.72 12.41
N ILE A 96 5.87 -20.40 11.30
CA ILE A 96 5.52 -20.92 9.97
C ILE A 96 6.29 -22.23 9.77
N PRO A 97 5.61 -23.37 9.56
CA PRO A 97 6.28 -24.63 9.28
C PRO A 97 7.21 -24.51 8.07
N SER A 98 8.39 -25.14 8.14
CA SER A 98 9.40 -25.13 7.07
C SER A 98 8.91 -25.75 5.75
N GLN A 99 7.75 -26.39 5.74
CA GLN A 99 7.06 -26.92 4.56
C GLN A 99 5.96 -25.96 4.09
N LEU A 100 6.33 -24.72 3.77
CA LEU A 100 5.53 -23.98 2.79
C LEU A 100 6.07 -24.38 1.42
N GLU A 101 5.27 -25.19 0.69
CA GLU A 101 5.35 -25.22 -0.77
C GLU A 101 5.51 -23.78 -1.25
N PRO A 102 6.51 -23.46 -2.09
CA PRO A 102 6.73 -22.10 -2.54
C PRO A 102 5.41 -21.60 -3.14
N LEU A 103 4.78 -20.65 -2.46
CA LEU A 103 3.65 -19.92 -3.02
C LEU A 103 4.14 -19.43 -4.37
N SER A 104 3.51 -19.93 -5.44
CA SER A 104 3.90 -19.56 -6.78
C SER A 104 3.93 -18.03 -6.80
N LEU A 105 5.11 -17.47 -7.04
CA LEU A 105 5.23 -16.04 -7.26
C LEU A 105 4.21 -15.74 -8.34
N ALA A 106 3.21 -14.91 -8.04
CA ALA A 106 2.20 -14.53 -9.00
C ALA A 106 2.95 -13.86 -10.17
N ALA A 107 3.19 -14.65 -11.22
CA ALA A 107 4.08 -14.35 -12.33
C ALA A 107 3.56 -13.24 -13.22
#